data_AF-D7FW42-F1
#
_entry.id   AF-D7FW42-F1
#
_cell.length_a   1.000
_cell.length_b   1.000
_cell.length_c   1.000
_cell.angle_alpha   90.00
_cell.angle_beta   90.00
_cell.angle_gamma   90.00
#
_symmetry.space_group_name_H-M   'P 1'
#
loop_
_entity.id
_entity.type
_entity.pdbx_description
1 polymer ?
#
loop_
_entity_poly.entity_id
_entity_poly.type
_entity_poly.pdbx_seq_one_letter_code
_entity_poly.pdbx_strand_id
1 'polypeptide(L)'
;MQSVKNNTQVLINVRNNHKLLARIKAFDRHCNMVLTDVKEMWTEQPKTGKGQKKAKAVNKDRYVSKMFLRGDSVVLVLRNPT
;
A
#
# COMPACT_ATOMS: atom_id res chain seq x y z
N MET A 1 -2.23 -18.78 -3.26
CA MET A 1 -2.07 -18.99 -1.80
C MET A 1 -0.63 -18.92 -1.30
N GLN A 2 0.39 -18.91 -2.15
CA GLN A 2 1.79 -19.09 -1.74
C GLN A 2 2.32 -17.98 -0.81
N SER A 3 1.91 -16.72 -1.00
CA SER A 3 2.31 -15.61 -0.11
C SER A 3 1.75 -15.70 1.31
N VAL A 4 0.54 -16.27 1.46
CA VAL A 4 -0.04 -16.52 2.80
C VAL A 4 0.71 -17.66 3.48
N LYS A 5 0.99 -18.74 2.74
CA LYS A 5 1.70 -19.92 3.26
C LYS A 5 3.15 -19.61 3.65
N ASN A 6 3.83 -18.80 2.85
CA ASN A 6 5.25 -18.47 3.06
C ASN A 6 5.43 -17.17 3.88
N ASN A 7 4.33 -16.58 4.36
CA ASN A 7 4.33 -15.30 5.08
C ASN A 7 5.15 -14.21 4.36
N THR A 8 5.16 -14.20 3.02
CA THR A 8 6.03 -13.30 2.24
C THR A 8 5.49 -11.89 2.20
N GLN A 9 6.39 -10.93 2.04
CA GLN A 9 6.00 -9.54 1.84
C GLN A 9 5.44 -9.34 0.44
N VAL A 10 4.40 -8.51 0.37
CA VAL A 10 3.76 -8.11 -0.87
C VAL A 10 3.73 -6.59 -0.95
N LEU A 11 3.88 -6.08 -2.16
CA LEU A 11 3.65 -4.68 -2.48
C LEU A 11 2.30 -4.57 -3.19
N ILE A 12 1.38 -3.81 -2.62
CA ILE A 12 0.04 -3.60 -3.14
C ILE A 12 -0.07 -2.14 -3.58
N ASN A 13 -0.40 -1.91 -4.86
CA ASN A 13 -0.78 -0.60 -5.35
C ASN A 13 -2.30 -0.44 -5.25
N VAL A 14 -2.73 0.62 -4.58
CA VAL A 14 -4.15 0.95 -4.40
C VAL A 14 -4.57 2.14 -5.27
N ARG A 15 -5.87 2.26 -5.54
CA ARG A 15 -6.45 3.25 -6.45
C ARG A 15 -6.20 4.71 -6.06
N ASN A 16 -5.93 5.00 -4.79
CA ASN A 16 -5.62 6.35 -4.29
C ASN A 16 -4.15 6.78 -4.52
N ASN A 17 -3.39 6.06 -5.36
CA ASN A 17 -1.95 6.26 -5.58
C ASN A 17 -1.06 6.02 -4.34
N HIS A 18 -1.58 5.39 -3.29
CA HIS A 18 -0.76 4.91 -2.19
C HIS A 18 -0.20 3.52 -2.52
N LYS A 19 0.90 3.17 -1.87
CA LYS A 19 1.51 1.84 -1.95
C LYS A 19 1.56 1.24 -0.56
N LEU A 20 1.16 -0.02 -0.44
CA LEU A 20 1.18 -0.77 0.82
C LEU A 20 2.23 -1.87 0.70
N LEU A 21 3.26 -1.84 1.53
CA LEU A 21 4.14 -2.97 1.74
C LEU A 21 3.66 -3.72 2.99
N ALA A 22 3.19 -4.95 2.83
CA ALA A 22 2.52 -5.68 3.90
C ALA A 22 2.72 -7.19 3.80
N ARG A 23 2.28 -7.93 4.82
CA ARG A 23 2.11 -9.40 4.76
C ARG A 23 0.62 -9.74 4.76
N ILE A 24 0.20 -10.63 3.87
CA ILE A 24 -1.20 -11.07 3.78
C ILE A 24 -1.42 -12.24 4.74
N LYS A 25 -2.36 -12.11 5.67
CA LYS A 25 -2.81 -13.21 6.54
C LYS A 25 -3.97 -14.00 5.93
N ALA A 26 -4.89 -13.32 5.27
CA ALA A 26 -6.02 -13.94 4.60
C ALA A 26 -6.46 -13.09 3.40
N PHE A 27 -7.08 -13.72 2.42
CA PHE A 27 -7.73 -13.05 1.30
C PHE A 27 -8.96 -13.84 0.84
N ASP A 28 -9.88 -13.18 0.13
CA ASP A 28 -11.06 -13.81 -0.46
C ASP A 28 -11.13 -13.65 -1.98
N ARG A 29 -12.24 -14.12 -2.59
CA ARG A 29 -12.48 -14.05 -4.04
C ARG A 29 -12.64 -12.63 -4.59
N HIS A 30 -12.99 -11.66 -3.74
CA HIS A 30 -13.16 -10.27 -4.11
C HIS A 30 -11.85 -9.49 -3.96
N CYS A 31 -10.74 -10.17 -3.63
CA CYS A 31 -9.47 -9.57 -3.28
C CYS A 31 -9.54 -8.69 -2.01
N ASN A 32 -10.52 -8.91 -1.12
CA ASN A 32 -10.42 -8.36 0.22
C ASN A 32 -9.26 -9.05 0.94
N MET A 33 -8.49 -8.30 1.72
CA MET A 33 -7.27 -8.80 2.36
C MET A 33 -7.19 -8.38 3.82
N VAL A 34 -6.79 -9.32 4.66
CA VAL A 34 -6.34 -9.04 6.02
C VAL A 34 -4.82 -8.93 5.99
N LEU A 35 -4.32 -7.72 6.28
CA LEU A 35 -2.91 -7.37 6.22
C LEU A 35 -2.33 -7.19 7.63
N THR A 36 -1.08 -7.59 7.81
CA THR A 36 -0.28 -7.28 9.01
C THR A 36 1.03 -6.62 8.61
N ASP A 37 1.61 -5.87 9.55
CA ASP A 37 2.87 -5.16 9.37
C ASP A 37 2.88 -4.27 8.14
N VAL A 38 1.84 -3.43 8.04
CA VAL A 38 1.58 -2.60 6.86
C VAL A 38 2.40 -1.32 6.96
N LYS A 39 3.25 -1.09 5.95
CA LYS A 39 3.87 0.19 5.68
C LYS A 39 3.16 0.83 4.48
N GLU A 40 2.35 1.85 4.76
CA GLU A 40 1.72 2.68 3.75
C GLU A 40 2.67 3.79 3.34
N MET A 41 2.81 4.02 2.03
CA MET A 41 3.70 5.01 1.45
C MET A 41 2.94 5.83 0.40
N TRP A 42 3.01 7.15 0.50
CA TRP A 42 2.46 8.06 -0.49
C TRP A 42 3.33 9.29 -0.63
N THR A 43 3.11 10.02 -1.73
CA THR A 43 3.82 11.25 -2.02
C THR A 43 2.84 12.40 -1.93
N GLU A 44 3.12 13.38 -1.07
CA GLU A 44 2.40 14.64 -1.02
C GLU A 44 3.12 15.69 -1.86
N GLN A 45 2.34 16.43 -2.64
CA GLN A 45 2.80 17.65 -3.28
C GLN A 45 2.29 18.84 -2.46
N PRO A 46 3.15 19.59 -1.77
CA PRO A 46 2.73 20.78 -1.05
C PRO A 46 2.12 21.77 -2.05
N LYS A 47 0.91 22.24 -1.78
CA LYS A 47 0.30 23.32 -2.55
C LYS A 47 1.04 24.62 -2.21
N THR A 48 1.93 25.05 -3.09
CA THR A 48 2.56 26.37 -2.97
C THR A 48 1.57 27.45 -3.41
N GLY A 49 1.65 28.63 -2.79
CA GLY A 49 0.83 29.78 -3.18
C GLY A 49 1.04 30.15 -4.66
N LYS A 50 0.06 30.84 -5.26
CA LYS A 50 0.13 31.32 -6.65
C LYS A 50 1.46 32.06 -6.89
N GLY A 51 2.25 31.59 -7.86
CA GLY A 51 3.51 32.23 -8.28
C GLY A 51 4.80 31.61 -7.71
N GLN A 52 4.72 30.65 -6.78
CA GLN A 52 5.92 29.98 -6.26
C GLN A 52 6.24 28.69 -7.02
N LYS A 53 7.54 28.42 -7.22
CA LYS A 53 8.04 27.17 -7.84
C LYS A 53 7.41 25.95 -7.15
N LYS A 54 6.96 24.96 -7.94
CA LYS A 54 6.38 23.71 -7.43
C LYS A 54 7.27 23.15 -6.32
N ALA A 55 6.73 23.00 -5.11
CA ALA A 55 7.46 22.42 -4.00
C ALA A 55 7.90 20.98 -4.33
N LYS A 56 9.04 20.58 -3.78
CA LYS A 56 9.53 19.20 -3.92
C LYS A 56 8.49 18.24 -3.34
N ALA A 57 8.28 17.14 -4.06
CA ALA A 57 7.39 16.09 -3.62
C ALA A 57 7.95 15.45 -2.33
N VAL A 58 7.12 15.34 -1.29
CA VAL A 58 7.52 14.80 0.00
C VAL A 58 6.95 13.41 0.14
N ASN A 59 7.81 12.42 0.33
CA ASN A 59 7.39 11.06 0.62
C ASN A 59 7.03 10.95 2.10
N LYS A 60 5.86 10.39 2.39
CA LYS A 60 5.41 10.06 3.73
C LYS A 60 5.21 8.58 3.86
N ASP A 61 5.46 8.08 5.06
CA ASP A 61 5.15 6.73 5.45
C ASP A 61 4.34 6.67 6.75
N ARG A 62 3.49 5.65 6.83
CA ARG A 62 2.70 5.33 8.02
C ARG A 62 2.78 3.84 8.28
N TYR A 63 2.94 3.47 9.55
CA TYR A 63 2.89 2.08 9.98
C TYR A 63 1.53 1.74 10.58
N VAL A 64 0.98 0.59 10.18
CA VAL A 64 -0.28 0.06 10.71
C VAL A 64 -0.10 -1.43 11.02
N SER A 65 -0.30 -1.80 12.28
CA SER A 65 -0.05 -3.17 12.77
C SER A 65 -0.98 -4.22 12.14
N LYS A 66 -2.26 -3.87 11.98
CA LYS A 66 -3.29 -4.71 11.35
C LYS A 66 -4.24 -3.86 10.53
N MET A 67 -4.56 -4.28 9.31
CA MET A 67 -5.44 -3.55 8.41
C MET A 67 -6.32 -4.51 7.63
N PHE A 68 -7.60 -4.15 7.49
CA PHE A 68 -8.48 -4.78 6.51
C PHE A 68 -8.52 -3.90 5.26
N LEU A 69 -8.12 -4.47 4.11
CA LEU A 69 -8.15 -3.81 2.82
C LEU A 69 -9.28 -4.38 1.98
N ARG A 70 -10.15 -3.50 1.47
CA ARG A 70 -11.22 -3.89 0.57
C ARG A 70 -10.69 -4.06 -0.86
N GLY A 71 -11.13 -5.11 -1.54
CA GLY A 71 -10.59 -5.50 -2.84
C GLY A 71 -10.89 -4.54 -3.99
N ASP A 72 -11.98 -3.77 -3.92
CA ASP A 72 -12.31 -2.75 -4.95
C ASP A 72 -11.23 -1.66 -5.11
N SER A 73 -10.43 -1.45 -4.05
CA SER A 73 -9.33 -0.48 -4.03
C SER A 73 -8.01 -1.04 -4.54
N VAL A 74 -7.89 -2.36 -4.69
CA VAL A 74 -6.66 -3.03 -5.13
C VAL A 74 -6.55 -2.93 -6.65
N VAL A 75 -5.39 -2.46 -7.12
CA VAL A 75 -5.10 -2.37 -8.57
C VAL A 75 -4.11 -3.44 -8.99
N LEU A 76 -3.00 -3.56 -8.25
CA LEU A 76 -1.93 -4.51 -8.53
C LEU A 76 -1.36 -5.07 -7.23
N VAL A 77 -1.10 -6.38 -7.24
CA VAL A 77 -0.42 -7.07 -6.14
C VAL A 77 0.86 -7.68 -6.68
N LEU A 78 2.00 -7.12 -6.26
CA LEU A 78 3.32 -7.65 -6.57
C LEU A 78 3.80 -8.47 -5.38
N ARG A 79 4.17 -9.72 -5.65
CA ARG A 79 4.82 -10.57 -4.64
C ARG A 79 6.31 -10.26 -4.67
N ASN A 80 6.91 -9.99 -3.52
CA ASN A 80 8.36 -9.94 -3.44
C ASN A 80 8.87 -11.39 -3.47
N PRO A 81 9.58 -11.84 -4.52
CA PRO A 81 10.21 -13.16 -4.48
C PRO A 81 11.26 -13.13 -3.36
N THR A 82 11.11 -14.07 -2.44
CA THR A 82 12.14 -14.44 -1.46
C THR A 82 12.63 -15.81 -1.84
#